data_AF-A0A1G1HEQ2-F1
#
_entry.id   AF-A0A1G1HEQ2-F1
#
_cell.length_a   1.000
_cell.length_b   1.000
_cell.length_c   1.000
_cell.angle_alpha   90.00
_cell.angle_beta   90.00
_cell.angle_gamma   90.00
#
_symmetry.space_group_name_H-M   'P 1'
#
loop_
_entity.id
_entity.type
_entity.pdbx_description
1 polymer ?
#
loop_
_entity_poly.entity_id
_entity_poly.type
_entity_poly.pdbx_seq_one_letter_code
_entity_poly.pdbx_strand_id
1 'polypeptide(L)' 'MHSTAIKNKHLKLDQKKIDFAKRYFNVETEQEAIDRALSLLMEEEQIIKAIKPLKGVLKGDKRKWPYL' A
#
# COMPACT_ATOMS: atom_id res chain seq x y z
N MET A 1 -11.70 4.76 -11.12
CA MET A 1 -12.20 5.66 -10.05
C MET A 1 -11.66 7.05 -10.36
N HIS A 2 -12.52 8.05 -10.59
CA HIS A 2 -12.05 9.43 -10.76
C HIS A 2 -11.69 9.98 -9.37
N SER A 3 -10.39 10.11 -9.09
CA SER A 3 -9.91 10.80 -7.89
C SER A 3 -10.01 12.31 -8.12
N THR A 4 -10.76 13.00 -7.27
CA THR A 4 -10.74 14.46 -7.20
C THR A 4 -9.40 14.87 -6.59
N ALA A 5 -8.51 15.42 -7.43
CA ALA A 5 -7.21 15.92 -6.98
C ALA A 5 -7.39 17.22 -6.18
N ILE A 6 -7.50 17.10 -4.86
CA ILE A 6 -7.52 18.25 -3.95
C ILE A 6 -6.08 18.73 -3.75
N LYS A 7 -5.71 19.85 -4.38
CA LYS A 7 -4.41 20.50 -4.17
C LYS A 7 -4.38 21.17 -2.79
N ASN A 8 -3.68 20.58 -1.84
CA ASN A 8 -3.42 21.19 -0.55
C ASN A 8 -2.15 22.06 -0.60
N LYS A 9 -2.28 23.37 -0.36
CA LYS A 9 -1.15 24.32 -0.42
C LYS A 9 -0.11 24.15 0.70
N HIS A 10 -0.43 23.44 1.79
CA HIS A 10 0.39 23.42 3.01
C HIS A 10 0.56 22.02 3.62
N LEU A 11 0.72 20.99 2.79
CA LEU A 11 1.03 19.65 3.28
C LEU A 11 2.48 19.62 3.81
N LYS A 12 2.66 19.36 5.11
CA LYS A 12 3.97 19.15 5.72
C LYS A 12 4.24 17.65 5.82
N LEU A 13 5.20 17.17 5.03
CA LEU A 13 5.69 15.79 5.07
C LEU A 13 7.14 15.77 5.55
N ASP A 14 7.54 14.62 6.11
CA ASP A 14 8.93 14.38 6.48
C ASP A 14 9.77 14.17 5.22
N GLN A 15 10.69 15.09 4.95
CA GLN A 15 11.56 15.05 3.78
C GLN A 15 12.37 13.75 3.69
N LYS A 16 12.76 13.16 4.84
CA LYS A 16 13.53 11.90 4.84
C LYS A 16 12.73 10.74 4.23
N LYS A 17 11.41 10.73 4.44
CA LYS A 17 10.51 9.72 3.87
C LYS A 17 10.31 9.95 2.38
N ILE A 18 10.23 11.20 1.95
CA ILE A 18 10.15 11.55 0.53
C ILE A 18 11.44 11.14 -0.18
N ASP A 19 12.60 11.46 0.37
CA ASP A 19 13.89 11.09 -0.21
C ASP A 19 14.06 9.57 -0.30
N PHE A 20 13.60 8.84 0.72
CA PHE A 20 13.54 7.38 0.67
C PHE A 20 12.64 6.90 -0.47
N ALA A 21 11.43 7.44 -0.59
CA ALA A 21 10.49 7.07 -1.66
C ALA A 21 11.07 7.37 -3.05
N LYS A 22 11.73 8.53 -3.23
CA LYS A 22 12.41 8.87 -4.49
C LYS A 22 13.48 7.84 -4.87
N ARG A 23 14.29 7.40 -3.91
CA ARG A 23 15.30 6.35 -4.12
C ARG A 23 14.66 4.99 -4.39
N TYR A 24 13.63 4.63 -3.64
CA TYR A 24 12.94 3.36 -3.77
C TYR A 24 12.25 3.21 -5.13
N PHE A 25 11.56 4.25 -5.59
CA PHE A 25 10.87 4.25 -6.88
C PHE A 25 11.75 4.70 -8.06
N ASN A 26 12.99 5.12 -7.79
CA ASN A 26 13.93 5.69 -8.76
C ASN A 26 13.31 6.83 -9.58
N VAL A 27 12.79 7.86 -8.89
CA VAL A 27 12.12 9.02 -9.50
C VAL A 27 12.76 10.34 -9.09
N GLU A 28 12.66 11.32 -9.98
CA GLU A 28 13.30 12.62 -9.80
C GLU A 28 12.44 13.61 -9.01
N THR A 29 11.12 13.46 -9.05
CA THR A 29 10.17 14.42 -8.44
C THR A 29 9.51 13.86 -7.19
N GLU A 30 9.24 14.74 -6.21
CA GLU A 30 8.53 14.36 -4.98
C GLU A 30 7.09 13.96 -5.27
N GLN A 31 6.44 14.66 -6.19
CA GLN A 31 5.07 14.36 -6.59
C GLN A 31 4.97 12.93 -7.13
N GLU A 32 5.85 12.54 -8.04
CA GLU A 32 5.85 11.18 -8.61
C GLU A 32 6.18 10.12 -7.55
N ALA A 33 7.09 10.43 -6.61
CA ALA A 33 7.39 9.52 -5.51
C ALA A 33 6.17 9.29 -4.61
N ILE A 34 5.42 10.35 -4.30
CA ILE A 34 4.20 10.29 -3.49
C ILE A 34 3.09 9.54 -4.24
N ASP A 35 2.88 9.85 -5.53
CA ASP A 35 1.85 9.20 -6.35
C ASP A 35 2.11 7.69 -6.48
N ARG A 36 3.36 7.27 -6.69
CA ARG A 36 3.75 5.85 -6.71
C ARG A 36 3.61 5.19 -5.34
N ALA A 37 3.99 5.87 -4.26
CA ALA A 37 3.84 5.35 -2.90
C ALA A 37 2.37 5.09 -2.54
N LEU A 38 1.48 6.03 -2.87
CA LEU A 38 0.05 5.90 -2.63
C LEU A 38 -0.56 4.80 -3.49
N SER A 39 -0.14 4.67 -4.74
CA SER A 39 -0.59 3.60 -5.64
C SER A 39 -0.22 2.22 -5.09
N LEU A 40 1.03 2.05 -4.67
CA LEU A 40 1.52 0.81 -4.06
C LEU A 40 0.71 0.46 -2.79
N LEU A 41 0.44 1.43 -1.93
CA LEU A 41 -0.35 1.22 -0.72
C LEU A 41 -1.78 0.73 -1.04
N MET A 42 -2.40 1.28 -2.09
CA MET A 42 -3.72 0.84 -2.53
C MET A 42 -3.71 -0.61 -3.05
N GLU A 43 -2.67 -0.99 -3.80
CA GLU A 43 -2.48 -2.37 -4.26
C GLU A 43 -2.26 -3.33 -3.10
N GLU A 44 -1.41 -2.97 -2.14
CA GLU A 44 -1.17 -3.75 -0.92
C GLU A 44 -2.46 -3.94 -0.11
N GLU A 45 -3.29 -2.91 0.01
CA GLU A 45 -4.57 -3.02 0.72
C GLU A 45 -5.49 -4.05 0.05
N GLN A 46 -5.54 -4.09 -1.28
CA GLN A 46 -6.33 -5.07 -2.03
C GLN A 46 -5.79 -6.49 -1.81
N ILE A 47 -4.47 -6.67 -1.85
CA ILE A 47 -3.81 -7.96 -1.60
C ILE A 47 -4.10 -8.43 -0.17
N ILE A 48 -3.93 -7.57 0.83
CA ILE A 48 -4.18 -7.90 2.24
C ILE A 48 -5.66 -8.26 2.43
N LYS A 49 -6.60 -7.52 1.83
CA LYS A 49 -8.04 -7.86 1.87
C LYS A 49 -8.33 -9.23 1.26
N ALA A 50 -7.68 -9.57 0.15
CA ALA A 50 -7.84 -10.87 -0.51
C ALA A 50 -7.21 -12.03 0.31
N ILE A 51 -6.09 -11.79 0.98
CA ILE A 51 -5.39 -12.80 1.79
C ILE A 51 -6.03 -12.99 3.17
N LYS A 52 -6.64 -11.94 3.76
CA LYS A 52 -7.27 -11.98 5.08
C LYS A 52 -8.24 -13.17 5.28
N PRO A 53 -9.16 -13.50 4.34
CA PRO A 53 -10.03 -14.69 4.48
C PRO A 53 -9.30 -16.03 4.28
N LEU A 54 -8.11 -16.03 3.67
CA LEU A 54 -7.29 -17.24 3.48
C LEU A 54 -6.46 -17.59 4.72
N LYS A 55 -6.22 -16.63 5.63
CA LYS A 55 -5.60 -16.90 6.94
C LYS A 55 -6.53 -17.78 7.78
N GLY A 56 -6.20 -19.07 7.85
CA GLY A 56 -6.87 -20.07 8.70
C GLY A 56 -7.76 -21.08 7.97
N VAL A 57 -7.92 -20.97 6.65
CA VAL A 57 -8.64 -21.97 5.85
C VAL A 57 -7.82 -22.25 4.60
N LEU A 58 -7.00 -23.32 4.64
CA LEU A 58 -6.59 -23.96 3.40
C LEU A 58 -7.88 -24.39 2.70
N LYS A 59 -8.12 -23.89 1.49
CA LYS A 59 -9.35 -24.17 0.74
C LYS A 59 -9.50 -25.69 0.58
N GLY A 60 -10.40 -26.30 1.35
CA GLY A 60 -10.61 -27.75 1.42
C GLY A 60 -10.32 -28.41 2.78
N ASP A 61 -9.71 -27.69 3.72
CA ASP A 61 -9.38 -28.20 5.06
C ASP A 61 -10.47 -27.79 6.06
N LYS A 62 -11.26 -28.76 6.54
CA LYS A 62 -12.29 -28.56 7.57
C LYS A 62 -11.71 -28.64 9.00
N ARG A 63 -10.39 -28.83 9.15
CA ARG A 63 -9.75 -28.97 10.46
C ARG A 63 -9.45 -27.59 11.05
N LYS A 64 -9.77 -27.40 12.33
CA LYS A 64 -9.40 -26.17 13.06
C LYS A 64 -7.88 -26.19 13.32
N TRP A 65 -7.23 -25.07 13.00
CA TRP A 65 -5.85 -24.80 13.41
C TRP A 65 -5.75 -24.59 14.93
N PRO A 66 -4.65 -24.99 15.62
CA PRO A 66 -3.54 -25.79 15.12
C PRO A 66 -3.92 -27.27 14.99
N TYR A 67 -3.26 -27.97 14.07
CA TYR A 67 -3.44 -29.42 13.91
C TYR A 67 -3.02 -30.11 15.21
N LEU A 68 -3.99 -30.59 15.97
CA LEU A 68 -3.79 -31.50 17.10
C LEU A 68 -3.69 -32.95 16.60
#